data_AF-A0A921B410-F1
#
_entry.id   AF-A0A921B410-F1
#
_cell.length_a   1.000
_cell.length_b   1.000
_cell.length_c   1.000
_cell.angle_alpha   90.00
_cell.angle_beta   90.00
_cell.angle_gamma   90.00
#
_symmetry.space_group_name_H-M   'P 1'
#
loop_
_entity.id
_entity.type
_entity.pdbx_description
1 polymer ?
#
loop_
_entity_poly.entity_id
_entity_poly.type
_entity_poly.pdbx_seq_one_letter_code
_entity_poly.pdbx_strand_id
1 'polypeptide(L)' 'MTNHIALYQPLMPANTGNIARTCAATGTVLHLIRPLGFQTDDKHLKRAGLDYWDNVEIVYHDDLDAFLQTIPDDQYLYLI' A
#
# COMPACT_ATOMS: atom_id res chain seq x y z
N MET A 1 13.86 12.70 1.40
CA MET A 1 12.50 12.61 1.96
C MET A 1 11.79 11.52 1.19
N THR A 2 11.16 10.58 1.89
CA THR A 2 10.47 9.44 1.27
C THR A 2 9.00 9.78 1.11
N ASN A 3 8.41 9.47 -0.03
CA ASN A 3 6.98 9.64 -0.24
C ASN A 3 6.22 8.45 0.35
N HIS A 4 4.97 8.69 0.76
CA HIS A 4 4.07 7.67 1.28
C HIS A 4 2.77 7.67 0.46
N ILE A 5 2.28 6.50 0.08
CA ILE A 5 0.95 6.33 -0.54
C ILE A 5 0.14 5.41 0.37
N ALA A 6 -1.07 5.83 0.75
CA ALA A 6 -1.98 5.02 1.54
C ALA A 6 -3.23 4.66 0.73
N LEU A 7 -3.56 3.36 0.69
CA LEU A 7 -4.77 2.86 0.05
C LEU A 7 -5.79 2.49 1.13
N TYR A 8 -6.90 3.21 1.16
CA TYR A 8 -8.01 2.91 2.05
C TYR A 8 -8.87 1.78 1.46
N GLN A 9 -8.91 0.64 2.15
CA GLN A 9 -9.76 -0.51 1.83
C GLN A 9 -9.74 -0.92 0.35
N PRO A 10 -8.56 -1.13 -0.26
CA PRO A 10 -8.46 -1.38 -1.69
C PRO A 10 -9.17 -2.67 -2.09
N LEU A 11 -10.03 -2.57 -3.10
CA LEU A 11 -10.88 -3.68 -3.53
C LEU A 11 -10.19 -4.55 -4.61
N MET A 12 -9.46 -3.93 -5.53
CA MET A 12 -8.96 -4.60 -6.73
C MET A 12 -7.45 -4.89 -6.68
N PRO A 13 -7.00 -6.16 -6.81
CA PRO A 13 -5.59 -6.53 -6.72
C PRO A 13 -4.76 -5.90 -7.83
N ALA A 14 -5.31 -5.76 -9.04
CA ALA A 14 -4.60 -5.16 -10.18
C ALA A 14 -4.24 -3.67 -9.94
N ASN A 15 -5.15 -2.91 -9.32
CA ASN A 15 -4.89 -1.50 -9.00
C ASN A 15 -3.80 -1.38 -7.93
N THR A 16 -3.90 -2.19 -6.87
CA THR A 16 -2.87 -2.21 -5.81
C THR A 16 -1.52 -2.66 -6.36
N GLY A 17 -1.49 -3.66 -7.24
CA GLY A 17 -0.28 -4.11 -7.92
C GLY A 17 0.37 -2.99 -8.73
N ASN A 18 -0.38 -2.30 -9.58
CA ASN A 18 0.14 -1.17 -10.37
C ASN A 18 0.72 -0.06 -9.49
N ILE A 19 0.08 0.25 -8.36
CA ILE A 19 0.56 1.25 -7.40
C ILE A 19 1.81 0.74 -6.67
N ALA A 20 1.83 -0.52 -6.25
CA ALA A 20 3.00 -1.16 -5.64
C ALA A 20 4.20 -1.16 -6.60
N ARG A 21 3.99 -1.34 -7.91
CA ARG A 21 5.05 -1.23 -8.92
C ARG A 21 5.65 0.17 -8.97
N THR A 22 4.80 1.19 -8.94
CA THR A 22 5.26 2.58 -8.85
C THR A 22 6.05 2.79 -7.57
N CYS A 23 5.58 2.27 -6.43
CA CYS A 23 6.26 2.39 -5.16
C CYS A 23 7.65 1.73 -5.17
N ALA A 24 7.77 0.53 -5.75
CA ALA A 24 9.06 -0.14 -5.95
C ALA A 24 10.02 0.71 -6.81
N ALA A 25 9.51 1.33 -7.87
CA ALA A 25 10.32 2.14 -8.78
C ALA A 25 10.76 3.49 -8.18
N THR A 26 10.00 4.04 -7.25
CA THR A 26 10.25 5.37 -6.66
C THR A 26 10.77 5.34 -5.23
N GLY A 27 10.89 4.16 -4.62
CA GLY A 27 11.23 4.02 -3.19
C GLY A 27 10.16 4.61 -2.28
N THR A 28 8.90 4.64 -2.71
CA THR A 28 7.75 5.13 -1.92
C THR A 28 7.27 4.02 -0.97
N VAL A 29 6.90 4.37 0.25
CA VAL A 29 6.28 3.43 1.20
C VAL A 29 4.79 3.27 0.87
N LEU A 30 4.31 2.03 0.79
CA LEU A 30 2.91 1.72 0.53
C LEU A 30 2.20 1.32 1.82
N HIS A 31 1.18 2.08 2.22
CA HIS A 31 0.29 1.73 3.32
C HIS A 31 -0.99 1.08 2.79
N LEU A 32 -1.38 -0.06 3.35
CA LEU A 32 -2.61 -0.78 3.03
C LEU A 32 -3.52 -0.81 4.25
N ILE A 33 -4.64 -0.09 4.19
CA ILE A 33 -5.61 0.01 5.27
C ILE A 33 -6.72 -1.03 5.04
N ARG A 34 -6.93 -1.91 6.00
CA ARG A 34 -7.89 -3.02 5.93
C ARG A 34 -9.36 -2.56 6.07
N PRO A 35 -10.32 -3.41 5.65
CA PRO A 35 -10.15 -4.70 4.97
C PRO A 35 -9.73 -4.55 3.50
N LEU A 36 -8.90 -5.48 3.03
CA LEU A 36 -8.51 -5.59 1.63
C LEU A 36 -9.53 -6.48 0.91
N GLY A 37 -9.92 -6.11 -0.30
CA GLY A 37 -10.79 -6.92 -1.15
C GLY A 37 -10.13 -8.16 -1.78
N PHE A 38 -8.86 -8.41 -1.46
CA PHE A 38 -8.04 -9.48 -2.02
C PHE A 38 -7.00 -9.95 -1.01
N GLN A 39 -6.41 -11.11 -1.26
CA GLN A 39 -5.30 -11.65 -0.48
C GLN A 39 -3.97 -11.14 -1.02
N THR A 40 -3.08 -10.71 -0.13
CA THR A 40 -1.70 -10.29 -0.45
C THR A 40 -0.69 -11.43 -0.26
N ASP A 41 -1.14 -12.69 -0.33
CA ASP A 41 -0.23 -13.82 -0.17
C ASP A 41 0.68 -14.02 -1.39
N ASP A 42 1.85 -14.59 -1.11
CA ASP A 42 2.97 -14.69 -2.04
C ASP A 42 2.64 -15.56 -3.28
N LYS A 43 1.68 -16.49 -3.16
CA LYS A 43 1.23 -17.33 -4.28
C LYS A 43 0.33 -16.57 -5.25
N HIS A 44 -0.56 -15.72 -4.74
CA HIS A 44 -1.44 -14.90 -5.56
C HIS A 44 -0.66 -13.77 -6.24
N LEU A 45 0.33 -13.19 -5.55
CA LEU A 45 1.14 -12.10 -6.07
C LEU A 45 2.12 -12.56 -7.16
N LYS A 46 2.81 -13.70 -6.96
CA LYS A 46 3.71 -14.28 -7.99
C LYS A 46 2.96 -14.69 -9.27
N ARG A 47 1.73 -15.20 -9.15
CA ARG A 47 0.89 -15.52 -10.33
C ARG A 47 0.43 -14.29 -11.11
N ALA A 48 0.33 -13.14 -10.46
CA ALA A 48 -0.04 -11.88 -11.10
C ALA A 48 1.16 -11.15 -11.74
N GLY A 49 2.36 -11.76 -11.73
CA GLY A 49 3.57 -11.14 -12.29
C GLY A 49 4.10 -9.98 -11.44
N LEU A 50 3.88 -10.05 -10.11
CA LEU A 50 4.31 -9.03 -9.15
C LEU A 50 5.65 -9.42 -8.51
N ASP A 51 6.68 -9.62 -9.33
CA ASP A 51 8.06 -9.92 -8.92
C ASP A 51 8.73 -8.81 -8.09
N TYR A 52 8.11 -7.64 -8.04
CA TYR A 52 8.55 -6.46 -7.29
C TYR A 52 7.94 -6.34 -5.90
N TRP A 53 6.98 -7.18 -5.51
CA TRP A 53 6.26 -7.01 -4.24
C TRP A 53 7.20 -7.07 -3.03
N ASP A 54 8.22 -7.94 -3.07
CA ASP A 54 9.27 -8.06 -2.06
C ASP A 54 10.19 -6.82 -1.99
N ASN A 55 10.17 -5.98 -3.03
CA ASN A 55 10.98 -4.75 -3.12
C ASN A 55 10.19 -3.50 -2.68
N VAL A 56 8.93 -3.65 -2.26
CA VAL A 56 8.12 -2.55 -1.73
C VAL A 56 8.12 -2.60 -0.21
N GLU A 57 8.41 -1.48 0.43
CA GLU A 57 8.14 -1.32 1.85
C GLU A 57 6.62 -1.17 2.04
N ILE A 58 5.97 -2.22 2.58
CA ILE A 58 4.52 -2.26 2.79
C ILE A 58 4.21 -2.25 4.29
N VAL A 59 3.34 -1.34 4.70
CA VAL A 59 2.80 -1.27 6.06
C VAL A 59 1.30 -1.55 6.02
N TYR A 60 0.83 -2.48 6.86
CA TYR A 60 -0.58 -2.79 6.98
C TYR A 60 -1.18 -2.12 8.21
N HIS A 61 -2.39 -1.58 8.06
CA HIS A 61 -3.17 -1.00 9.14
C HIS A 61 -4.52 -1.72 9.24
N ASP A 62 -5.01 -1.94 10.44
CA ASP A 62 -6.27 -2.66 10.67
C ASP A 62 -7.49 -1.83 10.25
N ASP A 63 -7.41 -0.51 10.40
CA ASP A 63 -8.44 0.46 10.02
C ASP A 63 -7.84 1.86 9.81
N LEU A 64 -8.70 2.83 9.50
CA LEU A 64 -8.30 4.21 9.28
C LEU A 64 -7.70 4.86 10.53
N ASP A 65 -8.23 4.54 11.71
CA ASP A 65 -7.79 5.16 12.96
C ASP A 65 -6.36 4.70 13.31
N ALA A 66 -6.06 3.41 13.11
CA ALA A 66 -4.71 2.86 13.26
C ALA A 66 -3.73 3.55 12.30
N PHE A 67 -4.14 3.81 11.04
CA PHE A 67 -3.32 4.55 10.10
C PHE A 67 -3.07 6.00 10.56
N LEU A 68 -4.12 6.73 10.94
CA LEU A 68 -4.03 8.13 11.35
C LEU A 68 -3.11 8.31 12.57
N GLN A 69 -3.09 7.35 13.50
CA GLN A 69 -2.18 7.34 14.66
C GLN A 69 -0.71 7.23 14.27
N THR A 70 -0.38 6.75 13.07
CA THR A 70 1.01 6.68 12.59
C THR A 70 1.52 7.98 11.98
N ILE A 71 0.63 8.97 11.80
CA ILE A 71 0.96 10.23 11.15
C ILE A 71 1.32 11.25 12.22
N PRO A 72 2.59 11.72 12.26
CA PRO A 72 3.03 12.65 13.31
C PRO A 72 2.46 14.06 13.16
N ASP A 73 2.02 14.44 11.94
CA ASP A 73 1.42 15.74 11.62
C ASP A 73 0.43 15.56 10.45
N ASP A 74 -0.85 15.80 10.69
CA ASP A 74 -1.94 15.60 9.73
C ASP A 74 -2.04 16.70 8.67
N GLN A 75 -1.23 17.77 8.78
CA GLN A 75 -1.21 18.89 7.82
C GLN A 75 -0.75 18.51 6.41
N TYR A 76 -0.17 17.32 6.22
CA TYR A 76 0.40 16.88 4.93
C TYR A 76 -0.34 15.69 4.29
N LEU A 77 -1.58 15.42 4.73
CA LEU A 77 -2.44 14.46 4.06
C LEU A 77 -3.13 15.09 2.85
N TYR A 78 -2.82 14.57 1.66
CA TYR A 78 -3.50 14.94 0.43
C TYR A 78 -4.44 13.81 0.02
N LEU A 79 -5.74 14.11 -0.05
CA LEU A 79 -6.74 13.21 -0.60
C LEU A 79 -6.80 13.41 -2.12
N ILE A 80 -6.65 12.33 -2.89
CA ILE A 80 -6.67 12.33 -4.36
C ILE A 80 -7.77 11.40 -4.84
#